data_AF-A0A7S2II55-F1
#
_entry.id   AF-A0A7S2II55-F1
#
_cell.length_a   1.000
_cell.length_b   1.000
_cell.length_c   1.000
_cell.angle_alpha   90.00
_cell.angle_beta   90.00
_cell.angle_gamma   90.00
#
_symmetry.space_group_name_H-M   'P 1'
#
loop_
_entity.id
_entity.type
_entity.pdbx_description
1 polymer ?
#
loop_
_entity_poly.entity_id
_entity_poly.type
_entity_poly.pdbx_seq_one_letter_code
_entity_poly.pdbx_strand_id
1 'polypeptide(L)'
;PMPTESPIATPTPPSGPPADLVADYTPRCGIQEVYAREMCGNTCVSNADCAPGEYCWGTHPNYCSDPNFTPLGYIGSSASISNIYYRCGKSEVDARTFCKTQCTWSTDCVEPGESCFAVQQNFCGSPTSASRRTLRANVKKD
;
A
#
# COMPACT_ATOMS: atom_id res chain seq x y z
N PRO A 1 -28.69 -43.06 -17.62
CA PRO A 1 -27.65 -42.08 -17.98
C PRO A 1 -27.57 -40.97 -16.92
N MET A 2 -26.59 -41.04 -16.02
CA MET A 2 -26.26 -39.94 -15.10
C MET A 2 -25.28 -38.97 -15.78
N PRO A 3 -25.38 -37.65 -15.55
CA PRO A 3 -24.40 -36.71 -16.05
C PRO A 3 -23.11 -36.82 -15.23
N THR A 4 -21.99 -36.99 -15.93
CA THR A 4 -20.63 -36.95 -15.37
C THR A 4 -20.27 -35.51 -15.01
N GLU A 5 -20.12 -35.20 -13.72
CA GLU A 5 -19.56 -33.93 -13.27
C GLU A 5 -18.05 -33.86 -13.55
N SER A 6 -17.63 -32.77 -14.20
CA SER A 6 -16.22 -32.44 -14.38
C SER A 6 -15.57 -32.06 -13.04
N PRO A 7 -14.30 -32.41 -12.81
CA PRO A 7 -13.60 -32.00 -11.59
C PRO A 7 -13.42 -30.47 -11.59
N ILE A 8 -13.93 -29.82 -10.54
CA ILE A 8 -13.66 -28.43 -10.23
C ILE A 8 -12.15 -28.30 -9.94
N ALA A 9 -11.44 -27.57 -10.79
CA ALA A 9 -10.05 -27.23 -10.54
C ALA A 9 -9.98 -26.38 -9.26
N THR A 10 -9.33 -26.89 -8.23
CA THR A 10 -9.00 -26.13 -7.02
C THR A 10 -8.08 -24.97 -7.43
N PRO A 11 -8.40 -23.70 -7.11
CA PRO A 11 -7.47 -22.62 -7.35
C PRO A 11 -6.21 -22.86 -6.51
N THR A 12 -5.08 -23.01 -7.18
CA THR A 12 -3.77 -23.09 -6.53
C THR A 12 -3.56 -21.80 -5.73
N PRO A 13 -3.30 -21.87 -4.41
CA PRO A 13 -2.96 -20.68 -3.65
C PRO A 13 -1.70 -20.04 -4.25
N PRO A 14 -1.64 -18.71 -4.41
CA PRO A 14 -0.44 -18.04 -4.90
C PRO A 14 0.75 -18.45 -4.02
N SER A 15 1.72 -19.09 -4.66
CA SER A 15 2.89 -19.66 -4.01
C SER A 15 3.89 -18.57 -3.66
N GLY A 16 4.04 -18.35 -2.35
CA GLY A 16 5.10 -17.55 -1.73
C GLY A 16 4.56 -16.84 -0.49
N PRO A 17 5.23 -16.90 0.68
CA PRO A 17 4.93 -15.95 1.75
C PRO A 17 5.01 -14.54 1.15
N PRO A 18 4.10 -13.61 1.48
CA PRO A 18 4.25 -12.22 1.07
C PRO A 18 5.67 -11.82 1.50
N ALA A 19 6.47 -11.27 0.57
CA ALA A 19 7.74 -10.70 0.98
C ALA A 19 7.43 -9.75 2.14
N ASP A 20 8.01 -10.03 3.33
CA ASP A 20 7.83 -9.16 4.48
C ASP A 20 8.46 -7.82 4.12
N LEU A 21 7.61 -6.89 3.68
CA LEU A 21 8.06 -5.58 3.24
C LEU A 21 8.70 -4.87 4.41
N VAL A 22 9.86 -4.25 4.15
CA VAL A 22 10.58 -3.51 5.17
C VAL A 22 10.06 -2.08 5.21
N ALA A 23 9.42 -1.72 6.33
CA ALA A 23 9.01 -0.35 6.56
C ALA A 23 10.23 0.56 6.83
N ASP A 24 10.24 1.73 6.22
CA ASP A 24 11.26 2.78 6.38
C ASP A 24 10.62 4.11 6.79
N TYR A 25 11.44 5.03 7.32
CA TYR A 25 11.06 6.37 7.78
C TYR A 25 11.85 7.47 7.04
N THR A 26 12.44 7.14 5.89
CA THR A 26 13.37 8.02 5.19
C THR A 26 12.63 9.27 4.74
N PRO A 27 13.13 10.49 5.02
CA PRO A 27 12.48 11.71 4.56
C PRO A 27 12.39 11.75 3.04
N ARG A 28 11.26 12.26 2.54
CA ARG A 28 10.96 12.28 1.10
C ARG A 28 10.38 13.61 0.66
N CYS A 29 10.65 13.95 -0.61
CA CYS A 29 10.10 15.12 -1.26
C CYS A 29 8.61 14.95 -1.57
N GLY A 30 7.85 16.02 -1.37
CA GLY A 30 6.48 16.11 -1.83
C GLY A 30 5.83 17.43 -1.44
N ILE A 31 4.64 17.69 -2.00
CA ILE A 31 3.86 18.90 -1.69
C ILE A 31 3.27 18.90 -0.27
N GLN A 32 3.16 17.72 0.35
CA GLN A 32 2.76 17.48 1.74
C GLN A 32 3.27 16.10 2.18
N GLU A 33 3.34 15.83 3.48
CA GLU A 33 3.88 14.56 4.03
C GLU A 33 3.21 13.31 3.41
N VAL A 34 1.88 13.28 3.39
CA VAL A 34 1.15 12.11 2.86
C VAL A 34 1.43 11.92 1.37
N TYR A 35 1.66 12.99 0.61
CA TYR A 35 2.08 12.88 -0.78
C TYR A 35 3.48 12.29 -0.89
N ALA A 36 4.45 12.85 -0.16
CA ALA A 36 5.83 12.37 -0.17
C ALA A 36 5.94 10.87 0.15
N ARG A 37 5.15 10.42 1.13
CA ARG A 37 5.12 9.03 1.61
C ARG A 37 4.36 8.09 0.69
N GLU A 38 3.16 8.46 0.24
CA GLU A 38 2.30 7.55 -0.54
C GLU A 38 2.75 7.43 -2.01
N MET A 39 3.48 8.43 -2.50
CA MET A 39 4.05 8.49 -3.86
C MET A 39 5.49 8.01 -3.94
N CYS A 40 6.13 7.74 -2.80
CA CYS A 40 7.57 7.48 -2.71
C CYS A 40 8.39 8.54 -3.46
N GLY A 41 8.19 9.81 -3.08
CA GLY A 41 9.03 10.89 -3.58
C GLY A 41 10.51 10.62 -3.34
N ASN A 42 11.37 11.38 -4.03
CA ASN A 42 12.81 11.26 -3.88
C ASN A 42 13.22 11.41 -2.41
N THR A 43 14.15 10.58 -1.96
CA THR A 43 14.73 10.73 -0.62
C THR A 43 15.47 12.05 -0.52
N CYS A 44 15.39 12.71 0.62
CA CYS A 44 15.97 14.03 0.82
C CYS A 44 16.57 14.18 2.22
N VAL A 45 17.46 15.15 2.37
CA VAL A 45 18.00 15.59 3.66
C VAL A 45 17.52 17.01 3.97
N SER A 46 17.25 17.81 2.94
CA SER A 46 16.77 19.19 3.06
C SER A 46 15.81 19.57 1.94
N ASN A 47 15.12 20.70 2.09
CA ASN A 47 14.22 21.23 1.06
C ASN A 47 14.92 21.56 -0.27
N ALA A 48 16.25 21.74 -0.26
CA ALA A 48 17.02 22.00 -1.48
C ALA A 48 17.13 20.78 -2.40
N ASP A 49 16.87 19.58 -1.88
CA ASP A 49 16.91 18.33 -2.65
C ASP A 49 15.61 18.08 -3.44
N CYS A 50 14.58 18.90 -3.20
CA CYS A 50 13.24 18.73 -3.73
C CYS A 50 12.94 19.69 -4.89
N ALA A 51 11.98 19.32 -5.73
CA ALA A 51 11.57 20.16 -6.85
C ALA A 51 10.88 21.45 -6.34
N PRO A 52 10.84 22.54 -7.14
CA PRO A 52 10.10 23.74 -6.77
C PRO A 52 8.64 23.43 -6.40
N GLY A 53 8.21 23.89 -5.23
CA GLY A 53 6.87 23.62 -4.69
C GLY A 53 6.77 22.37 -3.82
N GLU A 54 7.85 21.60 -3.67
CA GLU A 54 7.95 20.47 -2.74
C GLU A 54 8.83 20.81 -1.53
N TYR A 55 8.65 20.04 -0.46
CA TYR A 55 9.46 20.12 0.75
C TYR A 55 9.96 18.74 1.13
N CYS A 56 11.05 18.70 1.89
CA CYS A 56 11.59 17.48 2.45
C CYS A 56 10.85 17.13 3.74
N TRP A 57 9.91 16.18 3.65
CA TRP A 57 9.08 15.78 4.77
C TRP A 57 9.70 14.59 5.50
N GLY A 58 9.79 14.67 6.82
CA GLY A 58 9.88 13.47 7.64
C GLY A 58 8.57 12.68 7.50
N THR A 59 8.67 11.44 7.02
CA THR A 59 7.48 10.63 6.72
C THR A 59 7.17 9.64 7.82
N HIS A 60 5.89 9.35 8.02
CA HIS A 60 5.45 8.14 8.72
C HIS A 60 6.00 6.87 8.03
N PRO A 61 5.98 5.71 8.71
CA PRO A 61 6.55 4.51 8.12
C PRO A 61 5.84 4.09 6.83
N ASN A 62 6.63 3.62 5.86
CA ASN A 62 6.19 3.29 4.52
C ASN A 62 7.11 2.25 3.86
N TYR A 63 6.73 1.69 2.73
CA TYR A 63 7.51 0.63 2.06
C TYR A 63 8.36 1.15 0.89
N CYS A 64 8.60 2.45 0.80
CA CYS A 64 9.18 3.05 -0.41
C CYS A 64 10.64 2.68 -0.69
N SER A 65 11.39 2.24 0.30
CA SER A 65 12.75 1.73 0.11
C SER A 65 12.80 0.24 -0.18
N ASP A 66 11.66 -0.47 -0.09
CA ASP A 66 11.61 -1.89 -0.41
C ASP A 66 11.61 -2.09 -1.93
N PRO A 67 12.57 -2.84 -2.49
CA PRO A 67 12.64 -3.07 -3.93
C PRO A 67 11.44 -3.86 -4.49
N ASN A 68 10.69 -4.55 -3.63
CA ASN A 68 9.50 -5.31 -3.99
C ASN A 68 8.22 -4.47 -3.90
N PHE A 69 8.30 -3.25 -3.39
CA PHE A 69 7.16 -2.34 -3.32
C PHE A 69 7.07 -1.48 -4.58
N THR A 70 5.86 -1.38 -5.13
CA THR A 70 5.56 -0.40 -6.18
C THR A 70 4.58 0.64 -5.62
N PRO A 71 4.95 1.93 -5.55
CA PRO A 71 4.05 2.98 -5.09
C PRO A 71 2.85 3.17 -6.00
N LEU A 72 1.91 4.01 -5.56
CA LEU A 72 0.93 4.54 -6.48
C LEU A 72 1.64 5.26 -7.62
N GLY A 73 1.20 5.00 -8.86
CA GLY A 73 1.49 5.90 -9.96
C GLY A 73 0.92 7.29 -9.66
N TYR A 74 1.41 8.31 -10.37
CA TYR A 74 1.04 9.72 -10.20
C TYR A 74 -0.44 9.90 -9.84
N ILE A 75 -0.70 10.31 -8.60
CA ILE A 75 -2.03 10.72 -8.17
C ILE A 75 -2.12 12.18 -8.60
N GLY A 76 -3.00 12.47 -9.55
CA GLY A 76 -3.24 13.84 -10.00
C GLY A 76 -3.63 14.74 -8.84
N SER A 77 -3.58 16.06 -9.04
CA SER A 77 -3.96 17.08 -8.06
C SER A 77 -5.39 16.96 -7.50
N SER A 78 -6.21 16.07 -8.04
CA SER A 78 -7.52 15.67 -7.51
C SER A 78 -7.47 14.53 -6.46
N ALA A 79 -6.27 14.15 -6.02
CA ALA A 79 -6.07 13.21 -4.91
C ALA A 79 -6.81 13.68 -3.65
N SER A 80 -7.77 12.90 -3.17
CA SER A 80 -8.46 13.18 -1.91
C SER A 80 -7.89 12.30 -0.80
N ILE A 81 -7.62 12.91 0.36
CA ILE A 81 -7.29 12.17 1.57
C ILE A 81 -8.52 11.34 1.97
N SER A 82 -8.28 10.07 2.30
CA SER A 82 -9.31 9.14 2.76
C SER A 82 -9.94 9.64 4.06
N ASN A 83 -11.26 9.54 4.15
CA ASN A 83 -12.02 9.73 5.40
C ASN A 83 -12.19 8.41 6.17
N ILE A 84 -11.55 7.32 5.73
CA ILE A 84 -11.59 6.02 6.40
C ILE A 84 -10.40 5.90 7.35
N TYR A 85 -10.71 5.78 8.63
CA TYR A 85 -9.72 5.76 9.72
C TYR A 85 -9.28 4.36 10.13
N TYR A 86 -9.98 3.31 9.73
CA TYR A 86 -9.71 1.95 10.16
C TYR A 86 -9.72 0.98 8.99
N ARG A 87 -8.66 0.18 8.87
CA ARG A 87 -8.50 -0.81 7.80
C ARG A 87 -7.85 -2.09 8.33
N CYS A 88 -8.21 -3.21 7.72
CA CYS A 88 -7.58 -4.49 7.97
C CYS A 88 -6.15 -4.50 7.45
N GLY A 89 -5.27 -5.26 8.07
CA GLY A 89 -3.91 -5.48 7.59
C GLY A 89 -3.09 -6.22 8.63
N LYS A 90 -1.87 -6.60 8.29
CA LYS A 90 -0.93 -7.21 9.24
C LYS A 90 -0.22 -6.18 10.12
N SER A 91 -0.25 -4.92 9.70
CA SER A 91 0.25 -3.75 10.41
C SER A 91 -0.51 -2.51 9.94
N GLU A 92 -0.36 -1.37 10.63
CA GLU A 92 -0.92 -0.09 10.17
C GLU A 92 -0.43 0.28 8.76
N VAL A 93 0.88 0.11 8.51
CA VAL A 93 1.50 0.48 7.24
C VAL A 93 0.99 -0.42 6.13
N ASP A 94 0.81 -1.72 6.38
CA ASP A 94 0.18 -2.65 5.43
C ASP A 94 -1.27 -2.24 5.13
N ALA A 95 -2.07 -2.02 6.18
CA ALA A 95 -3.48 -1.65 6.07
C ALA A 95 -3.70 -0.38 5.23
N ARG A 96 -2.90 0.65 5.52
CA ARG A 96 -2.94 1.95 4.85
C ARG A 96 -2.38 1.88 3.43
N THR A 97 -1.19 1.32 3.27
CA THR A 97 -0.47 1.36 1.99
C THR A 97 -1.22 0.57 0.93
N PHE A 98 -1.78 -0.59 1.27
CA PHE A 98 -2.51 -1.40 0.28
C PHE A 98 -4.01 -1.09 0.20
N CYS A 99 -4.47 -0.02 0.85
CA CYS A 99 -5.87 0.37 0.86
C CYS A 99 -6.81 -0.79 1.16
N LYS A 100 -6.41 -1.62 2.14
CA LYS A 100 -7.12 -2.81 2.55
C LYS A 100 -8.54 -2.49 3.01
N THR A 101 -9.35 -3.53 3.14
CA THR A 101 -10.76 -3.44 3.50
C THR A 101 -10.96 -2.60 4.76
N GLN A 102 -11.96 -1.71 4.74
CA GLN A 102 -12.37 -0.97 5.93
C GLN A 102 -12.87 -1.93 7.00
N CYS A 103 -12.60 -1.63 8.26
CA CYS A 103 -13.07 -2.40 9.40
C CYS A 103 -13.56 -1.49 10.52
N THR A 104 -14.33 -2.06 11.43
CA THR A 104 -14.65 -1.48 12.74
C THR A 104 -14.01 -2.31 13.85
N TRP A 105 -13.92 -3.63 13.66
CA TRP A 105 -13.39 -4.58 14.63
C TRP A 105 -12.40 -5.54 13.96
N SER A 106 -11.48 -6.13 14.72
CA SER A 106 -10.53 -7.12 14.17
C SER A 106 -11.23 -8.36 13.61
N THR A 107 -12.45 -8.66 14.04
CA THR A 107 -13.28 -9.76 13.49
C THR A 107 -13.77 -9.49 12.07
N ASP A 108 -13.70 -8.25 11.58
CA ASP A 108 -14.06 -7.90 10.20
C ASP A 108 -12.95 -8.29 9.21
N CYS A 109 -11.76 -8.61 9.71
CA CYS A 109 -10.58 -8.95 8.93
C CYS A 109 -10.52 -10.47 8.71
N VAL A 110 -10.81 -10.90 7.49
CA VAL A 110 -10.96 -12.33 7.14
C VAL A 110 -9.63 -13.02 6.82
N GLU A 111 -8.59 -12.25 6.51
CA GLU A 111 -7.28 -12.80 6.16
C GLU A 111 -6.50 -13.21 7.42
N PRO A 112 -5.84 -14.39 7.42
CA PRO A 112 -5.08 -14.86 8.57
C PRO A 112 -4.00 -13.87 9.01
N GLY A 113 -4.03 -13.51 10.29
CA GLY A 113 -3.06 -12.60 10.91
C GLY A 113 -3.33 -11.11 10.65
N GLU A 114 -4.42 -10.75 9.97
CA GLU A 114 -4.85 -9.36 9.92
C GLU A 114 -5.58 -8.94 11.21
N SER A 115 -5.54 -7.64 11.50
CA SER A 115 -6.30 -6.99 12.57
C SER A 115 -6.80 -5.63 12.09
N CYS A 116 -7.75 -5.05 12.82
CA CYS A 116 -8.29 -3.75 12.47
C CYS A 116 -7.39 -2.64 13.04
N PHE A 117 -6.66 -1.94 12.17
CA PHE A 117 -5.73 -0.89 12.56
C PHE A 117 -6.32 0.49 12.29
N ALA A 118 -6.14 1.40 13.25
CA ALA A 118 -6.25 2.82 12.98
C ALA A 118 -5.14 3.23 12.01
N VAL A 119 -5.48 3.87 10.89
CA VAL A 119 -4.54 4.24 9.84
C VAL A 119 -4.26 5.75 9.83
N GLN A 120 -3.01 6.09 9.52
CA GLN A 120 -2.62 7.47 9.22
C GLN A 120 -3.31 7.96 7.94
N GLN A 121 -3.27 9.27 7.71
CA GLN A 121 -3.81 9.86 6.49
C GLN A 121 -3.18 9.21 5.24
N ASN A 122 -4.03 8.95 4.25
CA ASN A 122 -3.67 8.25 3.01
C ASN A 122 -4.64 8.66 1.89
N PHE A 123 -4.39 8.18 0.68
CA PHE A 123 -5.24 8.50 -0.48
C PHE A 123 -6.24 7.39 -0.85
N CYS A 124 -6.48 6.41 0.03
CA CYS A 124 -7.37 5.29 -0.30
C CYS A 124 -8.81 5.76 -0.52
N GLY A 125 -9.41 5.36 -1.64
CA GLY A 125 -10.73 5.82 -2.07
C GLY A 125 -10.70 7.05 -2.99
N SER A 126 -9.53 7.64 -3.24
CA SER A 126 -9.34 8.53 -4.39
C SER A 126 -9.54 7.75 -5.70
N PRO A 127 -10.18 8.32 -6.74
CA PRO A 127 -10.44 7.62 -8.01
C PRO A 127 -9.16 7.12 -8.70
N THR A 128 -7.99 7.65 -8.33
CA THR A 128 -6.67 7.28 -8.85
C THR A 128 -5.88 6.33 -7.94
N SER A 129 -6.32 6.07 -6.70
CA SER A 129 -5.59 5.23 -5.74
C SER A 129 -5.94 3.74 -5.79
N ALA A 130 -7.06 3.37 -6.41
CA ALA A 130 -7.58 2.00 -6.40
C ALA A 130 -6.83 1.01 -7.34
N SER A 131 -5.90 1.47 -8.19
CA SER A 131 -5.40 0.62 -9.30
C SER A 131 -3.94 0.17 -9.24
N ARG A 132 -3.06 0.63 -8.32
CA ARG A 132 -1.62 0.47 -8.59
C ARG A 132 -0.63 0.19 -7.45
N ARG A 133 -1.08 -0.10 -6.22
CA ARG A 133 -0.14 -0.60 -5.20
C ARG A 133 -0.13 -2.12 -5.17
N THR A 134 0.90 -2.67 -5.78
CA THR A 134 1.13 -4.11 -5.83
C THR A 134 2.51 -4.43 -5.27
N LEU A 135 2.61 -5.59 -4.65
CA LEU A 135 3.88 -6.29 -4.55
C LEU A 135 4.35 -6.57 -5.98
N ARG A 136 5.60 -6.26 -6.32
CA ARG A 136 6.19 -6.77 -7.55
C ARG A 136 6.14 -8.30 -7.43
N ALA A 137 5.36 -8.96 -8.28
CA ALA A 137 5.44 -10.40 -8.39
C ALA A 137 6.90 -10.74 -8.66
N ASN A 138 7.49 -11.60 -7.82
CA ASN A 138 8.83 -12.11 -8.04
C ASN A 138 8.90 -12.61 -9.49
N VAL A 139 9.61 -11.88 -10.36
CA VAL A 139 9.91 -12.36 -11.70
C VAL A 139 10.85 -13.53 -11.46
N LYS A 140 10.33 -14.74 -11.58
CA LYS A 140 11.14 -15.96 -11.70
C LYS A 140 12.11 -15.70 -12.84
N LYS A 141 13.40 -15.57 -12.53
CA LYS A 141 14.45 -15.77 -13.52
C LYS A 141 14.47 -17.27 -13.79
N ASP A 142 13.91 -17.66 -14.94
CA ASP A 142 14.18 -18.96 -15.55
C ASP A 142 15.65 -19.06 -15.99
#